data_AF-A0A8T6BN81-F1
#
_entry.id   AF-A0A8T6BN81-F1
#
_cell.length_a   1.000
_cell.length_b   1.000
_cell.length_c   1.000
_cell.angle_alpha   90.00
_cell.angle_beta   90.00
_cell.angle_gamma   90.00
#
_symmetry.space_group_name_H-M   'P 1'
#
loop_
_entity.id
_entity.type
_entity.pdbx_description
1 polymer ?
#
loop_
_entity_poly.entity_id
_entity_poly.type
_entity_poly.pdbx_seq_one_letter_code
_entity_poly.pdbx_strand_id
1 'polypeptide(L)'
;MPSTRYQKINAHHYRHIWVVGDIHGEYQLLQSRLHQLSFFPETDLLISTGDNIDRGPESLDVLRLLNQPWFISVKGNHEAMALDAFATGDGNMWLASGGDWFFDLNDSEQKEATDLLLKFHHLPHIIEITNDNIKYVIAHADYPGSEYLFGKEIAESELLWPVDRVQKSLNGELQQING
;
A
#
# COMPACT_ATOMS: atom_id res chain seq x y z
N MET A 1 -13.64 15.90 5.57
CA MET A 1 -12.77 15.21 4.59
C MET A 1 -11.66 14.55 5.38
N PRO A 2 -11.40 13.25 5.25
CA PRO A 2 -10.15 12.71 5.76
C PRO A 2 -9.00 13.40 5.01
N SER A 3 -8.06 13.98 5.75
CA SER A 3 -6.87 14.62 5.18
C SER A 3 -5.96 13.59 4.55
N THR A 4 -5.28 13.94 3.45
CA THR A 4 -4.22 13.09 2.90
C THR A 4 -3.14 12.89 3.95
N ARG A 5 -2.74 11.64 4.14
CA ARG A 5 -1.74 11.25 5.14
C ARG A 5 -0.39 11.02 4.47
N TYR A 6 0.60 11.76 4.93
CA TYR A 6 1.98 11.65 4.47
C TYR A 6 2.87 11.12 5.58
N GLN A 7 3.88 10.33 5.23
CA GLN A 7 4.94 9.88 6.13
C GLN A 7 6.30 10.17 5.51
N LYS A 8 7.23 10.71 6.32
CA LYS A 8 8.63 10.86 5.92
C LYS A 8 9.46 9.72 6.49
N ILE A 9 10.39 9.23 5.67
CA ILE A 9 11.37 8.22 6.04
C ILE A 9 12.76 8.73 5.70
N ASN A 10 13.64 8.75 6.70
CA ASN A 10 15.06 9.03 6.48
C ASN A 10 15.75 7.72 6.09
N ALA A 11 16.32 7.67 4.89
CA ALA A 11 16.99 6.48 4.37
C ALA A 11 18.15 6.02 5.26
N HIS A 12 18.80 6.94 5.98
CA HIS A 12 19.96 6.64 6.85
C HIS A 12 19.60 5.80 8.09
N HIS A 13 18.31 5.61 8.39
CA HIS A 13 17.88 4.77 9.52
C HIS A 13 17.90 3.27 9.20
N TYR A 14 18.06 2.90 7.92
CA TYR A 14 17.96 1.52 7.46
C TYR A 14 19.20 1.15 6.67
N ARG A 15 19.57 -0.13 6.74
CA ARG A 15 20.63 -0.68 5.89
C ARG A 15 20.17 -0.72 4.44
N HIS A 16 19.03 -1.35 4.16
CA HIS A 16 18.36 -1.31 2.86
C HIS A 16 16.88 -0.95 3.00
N ILE A 17 16.35 -0.28 1.98
CA ILE A 17 14.90 -0.08 1.83
C ILE A 17 14.48 -0.72 0.50
N TRP A 18 13.53 -1.65 0.59
CA TRP A 18 12.93 -2.31 -0.56
C TRP A 18 11.51 -1.79 -0.75
N VAL A 19 11.11 -1.62 -2.01
CA VAL A 19 9.73 -1.31 -2.38
C VAL A 19 9.16 -2.49 -3.14
N VAL A 20 8.00 -2.97 -2.74
CA VAL A 20 7.27 -4.04 -3.40
C VAL A 20 5.97 -3.49 -3.97
N GLY A 21 5.63 -3.96 -5.18
CA GLY A 21 4.34 -3.68 -5.81
C GLY A 21 3.19 -4.40 -5.10
N ASP A 22 2.04 -4.46 -5.77
CA ASP A 22 0.82 -5.11 -5.29
C ASP A 22 1.09 -6.57 -4.90
N ILE A 23 0.84 -6.90 -3.63
CA ILE A 23 1.13 -8.23 -3.07
C ILE A 23 -0.07 -9.17 -3.28
N HIS A 24 -1.30 -8.64 -3.17
CA HIS A 24 -2.53 -9.38 -3.41
C HIS A 24 -2.55 -10.78 -2.78
N GLY A 25 -2.28 -10.88 -1.48
CA GLY A 25 -2.33 -12.16 -0.77
C GLY A 25 -1.27 -13.19 -1.19
N GLU A 26 -0.25 -12.83 -1.97
CA GLU A 26 0.85 -13.73 -2.38
C GLU A 26 1.97 -13.76 -1.31
N TYR A 27 1.62 -14.15 -0.08
CA TYR A 27 2.53 -14.10 1.06
C TYR A 27 3.75 -15.02 0.90
N GLN A 28 3.58 -16.29 0.52
CA GLN A 28 4.73 -17.19 0.31
C GLN A 28 5.67 -16.67 -0.79
N LEU A 29 5.12 -16.08 -1.86
CA LEU A 29 5.93 -15.51 -2.93
C LEU A 29 6.77 -14.36 -2.38
N LEU A 30 6.17 -13.43 -1.63
CA LEU A 30 6.89 -12.35 -0.97
C LEU A 30 8.02 -12.88 -0.08
N GLN A 31 7.71 -13.83 0.82
CA GLN A 31 8.68 -14.41 1.74
C GLN A 31 9.85 -15.07 1.00
N SER A 32 9.57 -15.77 -0.10
CA SER A 32 10.60 -16.38 -0.94
C SER A 32 11.53 -15.35 -1.58
N ARG A 33 11.01 -14.19 -1.98
CA ARG A 33 11.78 -13.09 -2.56
C ARG A 33 12.62 -12.38 -1.51
N LEU A 34 12.07 -12.10 -0.33
CA LEU A 34 12.84 -11.50 0.78
C LEU A 34 14.00 -12.41 1.19
N HIS A 35 13.79 -13.73 1.22
CA HIS A 35 14.86 -14.69 1.46
C HIS A 35 15.94 -14.64 0.38
N GLN A 36 15.57 -14.58 -0.91
CA GLN A 36 16.53 -14.45 -2.02
C GLN A 36 17.34 -13.14 -1.96
N LEU A 37 16.73 -12.06 -1.48
CA LEU A 37 17.38 -10.76 -1.29
C LEU A 37 18.26 -10.71 -0.03
N SER A 38 18.27 -11.77 0.79
CA SER A 38 18.91 -11.78 2.11
C SER A 38 18.42 -10.61 2.99
N PHE A 39 17.11 -10.35 2.95
CA PHE A 39 16.46 -9.31 3.74
C PHE A 39 16.70 -9.52 5.24
N PHE A 40 17.08 -8.46 5.94
CA PHE A 40 17.37 -8.47 7.38
C PHE A 40 16.36 -7.63 8.15
N PRO A 41 15.28 -8.23 8.72
CA PRO A 41 14.21 -7.53 9.42
C PRO A 41 14.64 -6.54 10.53
N GLU A 42 15.81 -6.74 11.13
CA GLU A 42 16.32 -5.88 12.20
C GLU A 42 16.89 -4.56 11.70
N THR A 43 17.26 -4.49 10.42
CA THR A 43 17.97 -3.33 9.85
C THR A 43 17.44 -2.87 8.49
N ASP A 44 16.66 -3.70 7.81
CA ASP A 44 16.06 -3.40 6.51
C ASP A 44 14.59 -3.00 6.68
N LEU A 45 14.08 -2.27 5.68
CA LEU A 45 12.68 -1.86 5.58
C LEU A 45 12.08 -2.39 4.29
N LEU A 46 10.86 -2.91 4.36
CA LEU A 46 10.01 -3.21 3.22
C LEU A 46 8.83 -2.23 3.18
N ILE A 47 8.65 -1.56 2.05
CA ILE A 47 7.53 -0.65 1.78
C ILE A 47 6.64 -1.28 0.70
N SER A 48 5.38 -1.52 1.02
CA SER A 48 4.34 -1.92 0.06
C SER A 48 3.68 -0.70 -0.59
N THR A 49 3.42 -0.79 -1.89
CA THR A 49 2.63 0.20 -2.65
C THR A 49 1.12 0.10 -2.40
N GLY A 50 0.67 -0.74 -1.45
CA GLY A 50 -0.75 -1.01 -1.21
C GLY A 50 -1.20 -2.28 -1.93
N ASP A 51 -2.51 -2.55 -1.92
CA ASP A 51 -3.09 -3.75 -2.54
C ASP A 51 -2.43 -5.03 -2.02
N ASN A 52 -2.45 -5.15 -0.70
CA ASN A 52 -1.89 -6.26 0.04
C ASN A 52 -2.84 -7.45 0.10
N ILE A 53 -4.14 -7.18 0.00
CA ILE A 53 -5.23 -8.16 0.09
C ILE A 53 -5.87 -8.43 -1.27
N ASP A 54 -6.81 -9.37 -1.25
CA ASP A 54 -7.63 -9.83 -2.37
C ASP A 54 -6.84 -10.56 -3.46
N ARG A 55 -7.57 -11.27 -4.32
CA ARG A 55 -7.07 -12.06 -5.47
C ARG A 55 -6.21 -13.28 -5.13
N GLY A 56 -5.27 -13.17 -4.19
CA GLY A 56 -4.43 -14.28 -3.74
C GLY A 56 -4.87 -14.90 -2.41
N PRO A 57 -4.32 -16.08 -2.09
CA PRO A 57 -4.87 -16.96 -1.06
C PRO A 57 -4.53 -16.55 0.39
N GLU A 58 -3.48 -15.75 0.62
CA GLU A 58 -2.91 -15.52 1.94
C GLU A 58 -3.07 -14.06 2.40
N SER A 59 -4.18 -13.41 2.02
CA SER A 59 -4.47 -12.00 2.35
C SER A 59 -4.32 -11.67 3.85
N LEU A 60 -4.80 -12.55 4.74
CA LEU A 60 -4.64 -12.37 6.19
C LEU A 60 -3.17 -12.41 6.62
N ASP A 61 -2.35 -13.28 6.04
CA ASP A 61 -0.93 -13.37 6.37
C ASP A 61 -0.15 -12.14 5.89
N VAL A 62 -0.52 -11.59 4.73
CA VAL A 62 0.03 -10.28 4.30
C VAL A 62 -0.41 -9.17 5.26
N LEU A 63 -1.67 -9.12 5.70
CA LEU A 63 -2.12 -8.13 6.68
C LEU A 63 -1.36 -8.24 8.01
N ARG A 64 -1.01 -9.45 8.45
CA ARG A 64 -0.22 -9.67 9.68
C ARG A 64 1.17 -9.03 9.61
N LEU A 65 1.70 -8.76 8.42
CA LEU A 65 2.94 -7.99 8.25
C LEU A 65 2.84 -6.57 8.82
N LEU A 66 1.64 -5.98 8.91
CA LEU A 66 1.43 -4.67 9.53
C LEU A 66 1.75 -4.63 11.04
N ASN A 67 1.97 -5.79 11.67
CA ASN A 67 2.46 -5.88 13.04
C ASN A 67 3.99 -5.88 13.13
N GLN A 68 4.69 -5.91 12.00
CA GLN A 68 6.14 -5.99 11.95
C GLN A 68 6.77 -4.59 11.83
N PRO A 69 7.82 -4.28 12.61
CA PRO A 69 8.45 -2.95 12.57
C PRO A 69 9.18 -2.65 11.25
N TRP A 70 9.49 -3.70 10.48
CA TRP A 70 10.20 -3.65 9.22
C TRP A 70 9.27 -3.57 7.99
N PHE A 71 7.96 -3.52 8.20
CA PHE A 71 6.97 -3.44 7.12
C PHE A 71 6.11 -2.20 7.25
N ILE A 72 6.00 -1.43 6.17
CA ILE A 72 5.12 -0.27 6.06
C ILE A 72 4.35 -0.39 4.75
N SER A 73 3.07 -0.04 4.74
CA SER A 73 2.28 0.03 3.52
C SER A 73 1.70 1.42 3.34
N VAL A 74 1.64 1.89 2.10
CA VAL A 74 0.61 2.87 1.73
C VAL A 74 -0.73 2.15 1.59
N LYS A 75 -1.83 2.89 1.70
CA LYS A 75 -3.17 2.36 1.43
C LYS A 75 -3.37 2.18 -0.08
N GLY A 76 -3.83 1.01 -0.52
CA GLY A 76 -4.28 0.73 -1.88
C GLY A 76 -5.79 0.86 -2.06
N ASN A 77 -6.28 0.69 -3.28
CA ASN A 77 -7.70 0.77 -3.57
C ASN A 77 -8.46 -0.47 -3.07
N HIS A 78 -7.81 -1.64 -2.99
CA HIS A 78 -8.42 -2.83 -2.41
C HIS A 78 -8.69 -2.68 -0.90
N GLU A 79 -7.76 -2.13 -0.14
CA GLU A 79 -8.02 -1.78 1.26
C GLU A 79 -9.08 -0.69 1.40
N ALA A 80 -9.18 0.24 0.45
CA ALA A 80 -10.24 1.25 0.45
C ALA A 80 -11.62 0.62 0.26
N MET A 81 -11.77 -0.32 -0.69
CA MET A 81 -13.02 -1.04 -0.91
C MET A 81 -13.43 -1.87 0.31
N ALA A 82 -12.49 -2.56 0.97
CA ALA A 82 -12.77 -3.31 2.18
C ALA A 82 -13.25 -2.41 3.33
N LEU A 83 -12.58 -1.26 3.53
CA LEU A 83 -12.98 -0.29 4.55
C LEU A 83 -14.34 0.35 4.27
N ASP A 84 -14.65 0.64 3.00
CA ASP A 84 -15.95 1.19 2.61
C ASP A 84 -17.08 0.16 2.81
N ALA A 85 -16.81 -1.12 2.51
CA ALA A 85 -17.72 -2.22 2.80
C ALA A 85 -18.05 -2.34 4.30
N PHE A 86 -17.04 -2.21 5.18
CA PHE A 86 -17.26 -2.21 6.63
C PHE A 86 -18.05 -1.00 7.13
N ALA A 87 -17.81 0.17 6.55
CA ALA A 87 -18.46 1.41 6.96
C ALA A 87 -19.93 1.49 6.51
N THR A 88 -20.23 0.99 5.31
CA THR A 88 -21.56 1.12 4.68
C THR A 88 -22.42 -0.14 4.84
N GLY A 89 -21.80 -1.30 5.06
CA GLY A 89 -22.45 -2.61 4.96
C GLY A 89 -22.68 -3.08 3.51
N ASP A 90 -22.29 -2.29 2.50
CA ASP A 90 -22.35 -2.68 1.09
C ASP A 90 -20.99 -3.22 0.62
N GLY A 91 -20.86 -4.55 0.62
CA GLY A 91 -19.65 -5.24 0.19
C GLY A 91 -19.57 -5.54 -1.30
N ASN A 92 -20.54 -5.13 -2.13
CA ASN A 92 -20.64 -5.60 -3.51
C ASN A 92 -19.39 -5.27 -4.34
N MET A 93 -18.86 -4.06 -4.20
CA MET A 93 -17.68 -3.61 -4.94
C MET A 93 -16.41 -4.36 -4.51
N TRP A 94 -16.25 -4.60 -3.19
CA TRP A 94 -15.11 -5.34 -2.66
C TRP A 94 -15.16 -6.81 -3.07
N LEU A 95 -16.33 -7.46 -2.94
CA LEU A 95 -16.56 -8.83 -3.37
C LEU A 95 -16.29 -9.02 -4.87
N ALA A 96 -16.79 -8.11 -5.72
CA ALA A 96 -16.53 -8.14 -7.15
C ALA A 96 -15.04 -7.98 -7.50
N SER A 97 -14.23 -7.45 -6.57
CA SER A 97 -12.79 -7.23 -6.72
C SER A 97 -11.94 -8.31 -6.06
N GLY A 98 -12.53 -9.40 -5.55
CA GLY A 98 -11.80 -10.52 -4.95
C GLY A 98 -11.69 -10.48 -3.43
N GLY A 99 -12.60 -9.75 -2.75
CA GLY A 99 -12.72 -9.70 -1.29
C GLY A 99 -13.37 -10.94 -0.65
N ASP A 100 -13.64 -11.99 -1.42
CA ASP A 100 -14.32 -13.21 -0.97
C ASP A 100 -13.52 -14.02 0.06
N TRP A 101 -12.18 -13.92 0.05
CA TRP A 101 -11.29 -14.57 1.03
C TRP A 101 -11.66 -14.29 2.49
N PHE A 102 -12.22 -13.11 2.78
CA PHE A 102 -12.62 -12.72 4.13
C PHE A 102 -13.70 -13.66 4.70
N PHE A 103 -14.59 -14.18 3.85
CA PHE A 103 -15.71 -15.02 4.27
C PHE A 103 -15.33 -16.49 4.45
N ASP A 104 -14.16 -16.91 3.95
CA ASP A 104 -13.59 -18.23 4.18
C ASP A 104 -12.88 -18.36 5.54
N LEU A 105 -12.60 -17.21 6.18
CA LEU A 105 -11.99 -17.15 7.51
C LEU A 105 -12.98 -17.55 8.62
N ASN A 106 -12.45 -18.08 9.72
CA ASN A 106 -13.23 -18.27 10.93
C ASN A 106 -13.48 -16.94 11.67
N ASP A 107 -14.44 -16.91 12.61
CA ASP A 107 -14.84 -15.69 13.34
C ASP A 107 -13.66 -14.94 14.00
N SER A 108 -12.68 -15.66 14.55
CA SER A 108 -11.51 -15.04 15.18
C SER A 108 -10.59 -14.39 14.14
N GLU A 109 -10.43 -15.03 13.00
CA GLU A 109 -9.62 -14.54 11.89
C GLU A 109 -10.29 -13.37 11.17
N GLN A 110 -11.61 -13.39 10.99
CA GLN A 110 -12.37 -12.24 10.45
C GLN A 110 -12.22 -11.02 11.35
N LYS A 111 -12.27 -11.21 12.66
CA LYS A 111 -12.02 -10.14 13.62
C LYS A 111 -10.59 -9.59 13.50
N GLU A 112 -9.59 -10.48 13.43
CA GLU A 112 -8.19 -10.09 13.22
C GLU A 112 -8.01 -9.30 11.91
N ALA A 113 -8.56 -9.81 10.81
CA ALA A 113 -8.53 -9.16 9.50
C ALA A 113 -9.16 -7.76 9.56
N THR A 114 -10.31 -7.64 10.23
CA THR A 114 -10.99 -6.34 10.44
C THR A 114 -10.11 -5.38 11.23
N ASP A 115 -9.55 -5.81 12.37
CA ASP A 115 -8.68 -4.98 13.21
C ASP A 115 -7.42 -4.51 12.45
N LEU A 116 -6.85 -5.38 11.60
CA LEU A 116 -5.71 -5.06 10.75
C LEU A 116 -6.08 -4.09 9.63
N LEU A 117 -7.21 -4.29 8.97
CA LEU A 117 -7.70 -3.41 7.90
C LEU A 117 -8.02 -2.00 8.43
N LEU A 118 -8.61 -1.90 9.62
CA LEU A 118 -8.90 -0.61 10.25
C LEU A 118 -7.63 0.23 10.51
N LYS A 119 -6.44 -0.38 10.59
CA LYS A 119 -5.17 0.37 10.68
C LYS A 119 -4.94 1.27 9.46
N PHE A 120 -5.47 0.93 8.28
CA PHE A 120 -5.32 1.75 7.07
C PHE A 120 -6.01 3.13 7.17
N HIS A 121 -6.88 3.36 8.15
CA HIS A 121 -7.34 4.71 8.49
C HIS A 121 -6.22 5.63 9.00
N HIS A 122 -5.13 5.06 9.52
CA HIS A 122 -4.00 5.78 10.09
C HIS A 122 -2.71 5.64 9.28
N LEU A 123 -2.58 4.60 8.45
CA LEU A 123 -1.43 4.42 7.56
C LEU A 123 -1.35 5.51 6.49
N PRO A 124 -0.15 5.84 5.99
CA PRO A 124 0.03 6.88 4.98
C PRO A 124 -0.66 6.50 3.67
N HIS A 125 -1.05 7.52 2.89
CA HIS A 125 -1.32 7.32 1.46
C HIS A 125 -0.06 7.56 0.63
N ILE A 126 0.84 8.41 1.15
CA ILE A 126 2.08 8.80 0.48
C ILE A 126 3.25 8.67 1.45
N ILE A 127 4.31 8.01 1.01
CA ILE A 127 5.59 7.94 1.73
C ILE A 127 6.63 8.74 0.95
N GLU A 128 7.30 9.66 1.62
CA GLU A 128 8.49 10.36 1.12
C GLU A 128 9.73 9.72 1.76
N ILE A 129 10.63 9.18 0.95
CA ILE A 129 11.95 8.71 1.40
C ILE A 129 13.00 9.70 0.95
N THR A 130 13.80 10.20 1.87
CA THR A 130 14.89 11.13 1.57
C THR A 130 16.24 10.51 1.95
N ASN A 131 17.19 10.59 1.03
CA ASN A 131 18.62 10.53 1.33
C ASN A 131 19.27 11.88 0.99
N ASP A 132 20.60 11.99 1.07
CA ASP A 132 21.31 13.27 0.87
C ASP A 132 21.11 13.90 -0.52
N ASN A 133 20.76 13.09 -1.54
CA ASN A 133 20.76 13.51 -2.95
C ASN A 133 19.46 13.21 -3.70
N ILE A 134 18.65 12.27 -3.20
CA ILE A 134 17.50 11.70 -3.90
C ILE A 134 16.31 11.67 -2.96
N LYS A 135 15.17 12.07 -3.49
CA LYS A 135 13.86 11.90 -2.90
C LYS A 135 13.09 10.87 -3.70
N TYR A 136 12.53 9.88 -3.01
CA TYR A 136 11.56 8.95 -3.58
C TYR A 136 10.19 9.25 -2.99
N VAL A 137 9.16 9.22 -3.83
CA VAL A 137 7.77 9.38 -3.42
C VAL A 137 7.03 8.12 -3.82
N ILE A 138 6.42 7.46 -2.85
CA ILE A 138 5.66 6.23 -3.02
C ILE A 138 4.20 6.56 -2.76
N ALA A 139 3.36 6.26 -3.74
CA ALA A 139 1.90 6.30 -3.69
C ALA A 139 1.39 5.05 -4.41
N HIS A 140 0.12 4.69 -4.19
CA HIS A 140 -0.45 3.48 -4.78
C HIS A 140 -0.62 3.58 -6.29
N ALA A 141 -1.42 4.53 -6.78
CA ALA A 141 -1.74 4.65 -8.21
C ALA A 141 -1.08 5.87 -8.88
N ASP A 142 -1.31 7.08 -8.35
CA ASP A 142 -0.73 8.31 -8.89
C ASP A 142 -0.54 9.41 -7.83
N TYR A 143 0.22 10.44 -8.18
CA TYR A 143 0.22 11.73 -7.49
C TYR A 143 -0.34 12.82 -8.44
N PRO A 144 -1.50 13.44 -8.13
CA PRO A 144 -2.11 14.39 -9.04
C PRO A 144 -1.30 15.70 -9.12
N GLY A 145 -0.81 15.95 -10.33
CA GLY A 145 -0.05 17.14 -10.71
C GLY A 145 1.29 16.84 -11.38
N SER A 146 2.05 17.90 -11.62
CA SER A 146 3.39 17.90 -12.21
C SER A 146 4.48 18.33 -11.23
N GLU A 147 4.11 18.64 -9.98
CA GLU A 147 5.01 19.06 -8.91
C GLU A 147 4.57 18.41 -7.61
N TYR A 148 5.49 17.68 -6.98
CA TYR A 148 5.29 17.06 -5.69
C TYR A 148 5.49 18.07 -4.56
N LEU A 149 4.50 18.14 -3.69
CA LEU A 149 4.53 18.93 -2.47
C LEU A 149 4.10 18.05 -1.29
N PHE A 150 4.97 17.96 -0.29
CA PHE A 150 4.69 17.27 0.95
C PHE A 150 3.55 17.97 1.70
N GLY A 151 2.54 17.21 2.13
CA GLY A 151 1.38 17.73 2.87
C GLY A 151 0.34 18.44 2.01
N LYS A 152 0.43 18.36 0.67
CA LYS A 152 -0.64 18.81 -0.22
C LYS A 152 -1.90 17.99 0.05
N GLU A 153 -3.03 18.66 0.27
CA GLU A 153 -4.32 17.98 0.35
C GLU A 153 -4.73 17.46 -1.04
N ILE A 154 -5.05 16.17 -1.10
CA ILE A 154 -5.36 15.41 -2.30
C ILE A 154 -6.54 14.47 -1.98
N ALA A 155 -7.52 14.40 -2.87
CA ALA A 155 -8.61 13.46 -2.67
C ALA A 155 -8.08 12.02 -2.73
N GLU A 156 -8.51 11.15 -1.80
CA GLU A 156 -8.08 9.74 -1.79
C GLU A 156 -8.36 9.05 -3.14
N SER A 157 -9.46 9.43 -3.81
CA SER A 157 -9.79 8.91 -5.14
C SER A 157 -8.73 9.21 -6.21
N GLU A 158 -7.97 10.30 -6.08
CA GLU A 158 -6.91 10.69 -7.02
C GLU A 158 -5.57 9.99 -6.72
N LEU A 159 -5.44 9.33 -5.57
CA LEU A 159 -4.24 8.58 -5.20
C LEU A 159 -4.38 7.09 -5.47
N LEU A 160 -5.62 6.57 -5.42
CA LEU A 160 -5.86 5.14 -5.37
C LEU A 160 -6.34 4.53 -6.70
N TRP A 161 -6.96 5.31 -7.59
CA TRP A 161 -7.63 4.78 -8.78
C TRP A 161 -7.07 5.21 -10.14
N PRO A 162 -6.38 6.37 -10.30
CA PRO A 162 -5.98 6.81 -11.63
C PRO A 162 -4.97 5.87 -12.29
N VAL A 163 -5.26 5.50 -13.53
CA VAL A 163 -4.37 4.70 -14.39
C VAL A 163 -3.88 5.48 -15.62
N ASP A 164 -4.41 6.69 -15.84
CA ASP A 164 -4.17 7.46 -17.06
C ASP A 164 -2.69 7.79 -17.26
N ARG A 165 -1.98 8.19 -16.21
CA ARG A 165 -0.55 8.54 -16.30
C ARG A 165 0.30 7.34 -16.66
N VAL A 166 0.08 6.20 -16.03
CA VAL A 166 0.82 4.97 -16.35
C VAL A 166 0.47 4.47 -17.75
N GLN A 167 -0.79 4.54 -18.18
CA GLN A 167 -1.19 4.20 -19.55
C GLN A 167 -0.52 5.10 -20.59
N LYS A 168 -0.48 6.42 -20.36
CA LYS A 168 0.26 7.36 -21.21
C LYS A 168 1.74 7.06 -21.24
N SER A 169 2.35 6.80 -20.08
CA SER A 169 3.75 6.41 -19.97
C SER A 169 4.07 5.14 -20.77
N LEU A 170 3.20 4.12 -20.72
CA LEU A 170 3.34 2.89 -21.50
C LEU A 170 3.22 3.13 -23.01
N ASN A 171 2.50 4.18 -23.43
CA ASN A 171 2.42 4.64 -24.81
C ASN A 171 3.53 5.63 -25.21
N GLY A 172 4.53 5.84 -24.34
CA GLY A 172 5.67 6.74 -24.59
C GLY A 172 5.42 8.22 -24.25
N GLU A 173 4.24 8.56 -23.72
CA GLU A 173 3.89 9.90 -23.27
C GLU A 173 4.24 10.07 -21.78
N LEU A 174 5.51 10.36 -21.52
CA LEU A 174 6.01 10.57 -20.15
C LEU A 174 5.52 11.92 -19.59
N GLN A 175 4.88 11.87 -18.42
CA GLN A 175 4.45 13.05 -17.66
C GLN A 175 5.23 13.12 -16.35
N GLN A 176 6.34 13.85 -16.37
CA GLN A 176 7.22 14.00 -15.22
C GLN A 176 6.54 14.75 -14.07
N ILE A 177 6.82 14.28 -12.84
CA ILE A 177 6.52 15.00 -11.60
C ILE A 177 7.85 15.55 -11.09
N ASN A 178 7.90 16.86 -10.84
CA ASN A 178 9.08 17.56 -10.34
C ASN A 178 9.05 17.67 -8.81
N GLY A 179 10.22 17.86 -8.18
CA GLY A 179 10.35 18.18 -6.75
C GLY A 179 10.87 17.06 -5.86
#